data_AF-A0A3D2VZ80-F1
#
_entry.id   AF-A0A3D2VZ80-F1
#
_cell.length_a   1.000
_cell.length_b   1.000
_cell.length_c   1.000
_cell.angle_alpha   90.00
_cell.angle_beta   90.00
_cell.angle_gamma   90.00
#
_symmetry.space_group_name_H-M   'P 1'
#
loop_
_entity.id
_entity.type
_entity.pdbx_description
1 polymer ?
#
loop_
_entity_poly.entity_id
_entity_poly.type
_entity_poly.pdbx_seq_one_letter_code
_entity_poly.pdbx_strand_id
1 'polypeptide(L)'
;MPHLAATALCGQAGAMIEGRLIGIAWKDKPRQPMYEAARAAISVEAGVAGDFRGAPGDRQVTILFAEDWHAACAALGEARPWTIRRANLSVEGVAN
;
A
#
# COMPACT_ATOMS: atom_id res chain seq x y z
N MET A 1 7.98 26.56 -39.83
CA MET A 1 6.80 25.69 -39.73
C MET A 1 6.49 25.46 -38.25
N PRO A 2 5.61 26.24 -37.61
CA PRO A 2 5.23 26.01 -36.23
C PRO A 2 4.11 24.97 -36.19
N HIS A 3 4.32 23.83 -35.52
CA HIS A 3 3.24 22.92 -35.19
C HIS A 3 2.84 23.16 -33.73
N LEU A 4 1.53 23.18 -33.55
CA LEU A 4 0.76 23.63 -32.40
C LEU A 4 1.25 23.10 -31.03
N ALA A 5 1.24 24.01 -30.07
CA ALA A 5 1.13 23.69 -28.65
C ALA A 5 -0.19 22.94 -28.38
N ALA A 6 -0.10 21.73 -27.86
CA ALA A 6 -1.22 21.04 -27.24
C ALA A 6 -1.41 21.58 -25.82
N THR A 7 -2.26 22.59 -25.67
CA THR A 7 -2.83 22.97 -24.38
C THR A 7 -3.75 21.84 -23.92
N ALA A 8 -3.26 20.98 -23.03
CA ALA A 8 -4.10 20.07 -22.27
C ALA A 8 -4.60 20.81 -21.02
N LEU A 9 -5.81 21.37 -21.13
CA LEU A 9 -6.63 21.63 -19.95
C LEU A 9 -7.15 20.27 -19.45
N CYS A 10 -6.51 19.72 -18.43
CA CYS A 10 -7.07 18.66 -17.59
C CYS A 10 -6.78 19.11 -16.15
N GLY A 11 -7.73 19.56 -15.34
CA GLY A 11 -9.17 19.35 -15.36
C GLY A 11 -9.54 19.03 -13.92
N GLN A 12 -9.89 20.05 -13.14
CA GLN A 12 -10.36 20.02 -11.74
C GLN A 12 -9.46 19.24 -10.76
N ALA A 13 -8.84 19.97 -9.83
CA ALA A 13 -8.36 19.38 -8.59
C ALA A 13 -9.59 18.81 -7.85
N GLY A 14 -9.92 17.53 -8.10
CA GLY A 14 -10.74 16.76 -7.19
C GLY A 14 -10.15 16.91 -5.80
N ALA A 15 -11.01 16.95 -4.77
CA ALA A 15 -10.58 17.11 -3.40
C ALA A 15 -9.36 16.22 -3.13
N MET A 16 -8.22 16.83 -2.77
CA MET A 16 -7.01 16.09 -2.46
C MET A 16 -7.31 15.21 -1.26
N ILE A 17 -7.34 13.90 -1.47
CA ILE A 17 -7.47 12.93 -0.38
C ILE A 17 -6.08 12.79 0.24
N GLU A 18 -5.95 13.24 1.49
CA GLU A 18 -4.73 13.07 2.27
C GLU A 18 -4.73 11.69 2.92
N GLY A 19 -3.84 10.81 2.44
CA GLY A 19 -3.55 9.53 3.07
C GLY A 19 -2.30 9.58 3.92
N ARG A 20 -2.27 8.82 5.02
CA ARG A 20 -1.07 8.61 5.84
C ARG A 20 -0.63 7.15 5.78
N LEU A 21 0.66 6.93 5.54
CA LEU A 21 1.30 5.63 5.73
C LEU A 21 1.61 5.44 7.22
N ILE A 22 0.91 4.50 7.86
CA ILE A 22 1.02 4.26 9.32
C ILE A 22 1.80 3.00 9.67
N GLY A 23 2.08 2.13 8.69
CA GLY A 23 2.84 0.91 8.92
C GLY A 23 3.49 0.38 7.65
N ILE A 24 4.69 -0.19 7.79
CA ILE A 24 5.41 -0.88 6.73
C ILE A 24 5.82 -2.25 7.26
N ALA A 25 5.57 -3.30 6.47
CA ALA A 25 5.99 -4.65 6.82
C ALA A 25 6.32 -5.51 5.59
N TRP A 26 7.10 -6.55 5.80
CA TRP A 26 7.52 -7.48 4.74
C TRP A 26 7.86 -8.84 5.34
N LYS A 27 8.06 -9.87 4.51
CA LYS A 27 8.58 -11.18 4.96
C LYS A 27 9.56 -11.73 3.96
N ASP A 28 10.60 -12.41 4.41
CA ASP A 28 11.65 -12.98 3.55
C ASP A 28 11.26 -14.33 2.93
N LYS A 29 10.25 -15.01 3.49
CA LYS A 29 9.86 -16.38 3.12
C LYS A 29 8.34 -16.60 3.09
N PRO A 30 7.85 -17.61 2.35
CA PRO A 30 6.44 -17.98 2.39
C PRO A 30 6.03 -18.43 3.80
N ARG A 31 4.77 -18.15 4.14
CA ARG A 31 4.14 -18.51 5.44
C ARG A 31 4.84 -17.98 6.72
N GLN A 32 5.85 -17.13 6.61
CA GLN A 32 6.42 -16.44 7.78
C GLN A 32 5.54 -15.28 8.26
N PRO A 33 5.66 -14.90 9.55
CA PRO A 33 5.19 -13.62 10.07
C PRO A 33 5.76 -12.45 9.27
N MET A 34 5.10 -11.29 9.34
CA MET A 34 5.63 -10.06 8.76
C MET A 34 6.56 -9.37 9.77
N TYR A 35 7.65 -8.80 9.27
CA TYR A 35 8.56 -7.93 9.99
C TYR A 35 8.17 -6.48 9.73
N GLU A 36 7.86 -5.73 10.79
CA GLU A 36 7.65 -4.29 10.67
C GLU A 36 8.97 -3.55 10.45
N ALA A 37 8.91 -2.47 9.68
CA ALA A 37 10.06 -1.66 9.36
C ALA A 37 9.72 -0.17 9.41
N ALA A 38 10.69 0.67 9.78
CA ALA A 38 10.53 2.12 9.73
C ALA A 38 10.65 2.66 8.29
N ARG A 39 11.30 1.91 7.40
CA ARG A 39 11.55 2.29 6.00
C ARG A 39 11.64 1.05 5.13
N ALA A 40 11.27 1.17 3.86
CA ALA A 40 11.51 0.17 2.84
C ALA A 40 11.81 0.84 1.49
N ALA A 41 12.61 0.18 0.66
CA ALA A 41 12.80 0.58 -0.73
C ALA A 41 11.73 -0.11 -1.59
N ILE A 42 11.12 0.64 -2.50
CA ILE A 42 10.13 0.12 -3.44
C ILE A 42 10.61 0.41 -4.86
N SER A 43 10.58 -0.59 -5.73
CA SER A 43 10.86 -0.42 -7.15
C SER A 43 9.93 -1.27 -8.02
N VAL A 44 9.85 -0.96 -9.31
CA VAL A 44 9.04 -1.72 -10.27
C VAL A 44 9.62 -3.13 -10.46
N GLU A 45 10.93 -3.28 -10.32
CA GLU A 45 11.63 -4.55 -10.51
C GLU A 45 11.49 -5.48 -9.29
N ALA A 46 11.46 -4.91 -8.09
CA ALA A 46 11.59 -5.65 -6.84
C ALA A 46 10.40 -5.50 -5.87
N GLY A 47 9.35 -4.75 -6.23
CA GLY A 47 8.26 -4.47 -5.31
C GLY A 47 8.81 -3.88 -4.01
N VAL A 48 8.40 -4.43 -2.86
CA VAL A 48 9.06 -4.14 -1.58
C VAL A 48 10.35 -4.94 -1.46
N ALA A 49 11.49 -4.25 -1.39
CA ALA A 49 12.80 -4.87 -1.29
C ALA A 49 12.89 -5.84 -0.10
N GLY A 50 13.31 -7.07 -0.38
CA GLY A 50 13.42 -8.14 0.62
C GLY A 50 12.12 -8.92 0.88
N ASP A 51 10.95 -8.45 0.41
CA ASP A 51 9.73 -9.25 0.49
C ASP A 51 9.80 -10.45 -0.45
N PHE A 52 9.38 -11.61 0.03
CA PHE A 52 9.31 -12.86 -0.68
C PHE A 52 8.51 -12.77 -1.99
N ARG A 53 7.52 -11.87 -2.06
CA ARG A 53 6.71 -11.61 -3.25
C ARG A 53 7.14 -10.40 -4.05
N GLY A 54 8.30 -9.81 -3.76
CA GLY A 54 8.84 -8.65 -4.47
C GLY A 54 9.17 -8.91 -5.95
N ALA A 55 9.18 -10.15 -6.42
CA ALA A 55 9.41 -10.46 -7.83
C ALA A 55 8.34 -9.82 -8.76
N PRO A 56 8.68 -9.51 -10.02
CA PRO A 56 7.73 -8.99 -11.02
C PRO A 56 6.48 -9.86 -11.16
N GLY A 57 5.31 -9.23 -11.18
CA GLY A 57 4.00 -9.88 -11.33
C GLY A 57 2.85 -8.97 -10.90
N ASP A 58 1.61 -9.46 -10.95
CA ASP A 58 0.41 -8.62 -10.79
C ASP A 58 0.23 -8.03 -9.37
N ARG A 59 1.02 -8.48 -8.38
CA ARG A 59 0.87 -8.07 -6.98
C ARG A 59 2.22 -7.97 -6.25
N GLN A 60 2.99 -6.95 -6.59
CA GLN A 60 4.30 -6.65 -6.00
C GLN A 60 4.24 -5.90 -4.67
N VAL A 61 3.20 -5.09 -4.48
CA VAL A 61 2.95 -4.31 -3.25
C VAL A 61 1.52 -4.55 -2.81
N THR A 62 1.32 -4.74 -1.52
CA THR A 62 -0.01 -4.91 -0.93
C THR A 62 -0.29 -3.81 0.08
N ILE A 63 -1.47 -3.21 -0.04
CA ILE A 63 -1.94 -2.13 0.83
C ILE A 63 -3.10 -2.65 1.66
N LEU A 64 -3.16 -2.23 2.92
CA LEU A 64 -4.28 -2.45 3.83
C LEU A 64 -4.76 -1.10 4.34
N PHE A 65 -6.05 -0.83 4.13
CA PHE A 65 -6.72 0.33 4.69
C PHE A 65 -7.05 0.04 6.15
N ALA A 66 -6.61 0.93 7.04
CA ALA A 66 -6.74 0.76 8.48
C ALA A 66 -8.21 0.71 8.90
N GLU A 67 -9.05 1.54 8.25
CA GLU A 67 -10.49 1.61 8.45
C GLU A 67 -11.17 0.27 8.15
N ASP A 68 -10.85 -0.33 7.00
CA ASP A 68 -11.35 -1.66 6.60
C ASP A 68 -10.88 -2.75 7.57
N TRP A 69 -9.62 -2.67 8.02
CA TRP A 69 -9.07 -3.64 8.97
C TRP A 69 -9.73 -3.54 10.35
N HIS A 70 -9.95 -2.33 10.84
CA HIS A 70 -10.65 -2.09 12.10
C HIS A 70 -12.10 -2.57 12.02
N ALA A 71 -12.80 -2.29 10.91
CA ALA A 71 -14.16 -2.78 10.69
C ALA A 71 -14.21 -4.33 10.71
N ALA A 72 -13.26 -4.99 10.04
CA ALA A 72 -13.16 -6.45 10.03
C ALA A 72 -12.86 -7.02 11.44
N CYS A 73 -11.94 -6.40 12.19
CA CYS A 73 -11.66 -6.78 13.58
C CYS A 73 -12.89 -6.61 14.48
N ALA A 74 -13.61 -5.50 14.33
CA ALA A 74 -14.83 -5.23 15.09
C ALA A 74 -15.93 -6.26 14.80
N ALA A 75 -16.12 -6.66 13.54
CA ALA A 75 -17.07 -7.70 13.17
C ALA A 75 -16.74 -9.08 13.80
N LEU A 76 -15.46 -9.33 14.11
CA LEU A 76 -14.99 -10.53 14.79
C LEU A 76 -14.95 -10.39 16.32
N GLY A 77 -15.19 -9.20 16.86
CA GLY A 77 -15.12 -8.91 18.29
C GLY A 77 -13.71 -8.97 18.88
N GLU A 78 -12.66 -8.88 18.05
CA GLU A 78 -11.26 -9.00 18.49
C GLU A 78 -10.36 -8.00 17.74
N ALA A 79 -9.58 -7.22 18.50
CA ALA A 79 -8.52 -6.40 17.93
C ALA A 79 -7.30 -7.27 17.60
N ARG A 80 -6.84 -7.24 16.36
CA ARG A 80 -5.67 -8.01 15.89
C ARG A 80 -4.64 -7.11 15.24
N PRO A 81 -3.33 -7.40 15.41
CA PRO A 81 -2.29 -6.66 14.71
C PRO A 81 -2.45 -6.79 13.20
N TRP A 82 -2.33 -5.67 12.50
CA TRP A 82 -2.54 -5.57 11.04
C TRP A 82 -1.63 -6.50 10.24
N THR A 83 -0.44 -6.81 10.76
CA THR A 83 0.54 -7.71 10.15
C THR A 83 0.03 -9.13 9.94
N ILE A 84 -0.98 -9.59 10.70
CA ILE A 84 -1.65 -10.89 10.48
C ILE A 84 -2.32 -10.95 9.10
N ARG A 85 -2.75 -9.80 8.55
CA ARG A 85 -3.34 -9.71 7.21
C ARG A 85 -2.30 -9.86 6.08
N ARG A 86 -1.01 -9.69 6.42
CA ARG A 86 0.17 -9.86 5.56
C ARG A 86 0.25 -8.86 4.40
N ALA A 87 -0.21 -7.64 4.65
CA ALA A 87 -0.03 -6.51 3.75
C ALA A 87 1.34 -5.85 3.96
N ASN A 88 1.85 -5.14 2.94
CA ASN A 88 3.12 -4.43 3.05
C ASN A 88 2.98 -3.03 3.63
N LEU A 89 1.91 -2.33 3.26
CA LEU A 89 1.67 -0.96 3.67
C LEU A 89 0.32 -0.90 4.39
N SER A 90 0.29 -0.32 5.58
CA SER A 90 -0.96 0.04 6.27
C SER A 90 -1.16 1.53 6.11
N VAL A 91 -2.33 1.94 5.61
CA VAL A 91 -2.67 3.35 5.36
C VAL A 91 -3.95 3.74 6.05
N GLU A 92 -4.10 5.01 6.38
CA GLU A 92 -5.35 5.62 6.88
C GLU A 92 -5.66 6.88 6.07
N GLY A 93 -6.92 7.33 6.13
CA GLY A 93 -7.38 8.53 5.44
C GLY A 93 -7.66 8.33 3.95
N VAL A 94 -7.67 7.08 3.47
CA VAL A 94 -7.93 6.74 2.06
C VAL A 94 -9.00 5.66 1.98
N ALA A 95 -9.90 5.77 1.01
CA ALA A 95 -10.91 4.75 0.73
C ALA A 95 -10.44 3.73 -0.31
N ASN A 96 -10.92 2.49 -0.18
CA ASN A 96 -10.72 1.36 -1.10
C ASN A 96 -11.81 1.31 -2.18
#